data_AF-Q63PK9-F1
#
_entry.id   AF-Q63PK9-F1
#
_cell.length_a   1.000
_cell.length_b   1.000
_cell.length_c   1.000
_cell.angle_alpha   90.00
_cell.angle_beta   90.00
_cell.angle_gamma   90.00
#
_symmetry.space_group_name_H-M   'P 1'
#
loop_
_entity.id
_entity.type
_entity.pdbx_description
1 polymer ?
#
loop_
_entity_poly.entity_id
_entity_poly.type
_entity_poly.pdbx_seq_one_letter_code
_entity_poly.pdbx_strand_id
1 'polypeptide(L)'
;MTKKRAYTSKTGNQTVTAQAVLKERNRFYGGAPTGKSYYSMHPAGERKDVVHVRKGSGYFAYKRGDAGHGGAAEGESLNHILFKEALCSVSHTKLVLYRQTPGAPALWRRKVPITVQAARAEEPVPRRDGPPYRADVYLEFATDDDLGLKWQRRVYIEIRHAHAVDARKQDELRTLGIPVVEVDINYPAYMYPFSDDETTDEREDAHRKRLKHMLEHENGFLQGVVLSNPSSNEYLQKLVGEQRRKLDSQQAELDRLAAGIAERDGRLAAAAEAKLQSDQRCRDARAALERVSEQLSAVSDERTRALRKQQALAEQLARVRAGRRVAYGGCAALVALAAVLGYAHWQRPPALSAARPAPLAQAPAAAAGGAQRATGRAAASPKHRSRPRANGG
;
A
#
# COMPACT_ATOMS: atom_id res chain seq x y z
N MET A 1 10.93 52.31 -34.30
CA MET A 1 9.64 51.84 -33.79
C MET A 1 8.54 52.84 -34.10
N THR A 2 7.72 52.47 -35.08
CA THR A 2 6.55 53.25 -35.46
C THR A 2 5.37 52.84 -34.57
N LYS A 3 4.74 53.76 -33.82
CA LYS A 3 3.62 53.41 -32.93
C LYS A 3 2.40 53.03 -33.76
N LYS A 4 2.12 51.73 -33.89
CA LYS A 4 1.02 51.22 -34.73
C LYS A 4 -0.31 51.02 -33.99
N ARG A 5 -0.35 51.17 -32.67
CA ARG A 5 -1.57 51.01 -31.86
C ARG A 5 -1.76 52.19 -30.91
N ALA A 6 -3.02 52.48 -30.59
CA ALA A 6 -3.42 53.49 -29.63
C ALA A 6 -4.70 53.06 -28.90
N TYR A 7 -4.86 53.49 -27.65
CA TYR A 7 -6.13 53.38 -26.94
C TYR A 7 -7.14 54.40 -27.49
N THR A 8 -8.42 54.04 -27.45
CA THR A 8 -9.53 54.91 -27.87
C THR A 8 -10.10 55.76 -26.72
N SER A 9 -9.63 55.53 -25.49
CA SER A 9 -10.00 56.32 -24.29
C SER A 9 -8.82 56.44 -23.31
N LYS A 10 -8.89 57.42 -22.39
CA LYS A 10 -7.86 57.62 -21.34
C LYS A 10 -7.80 56.47 -20.32
N THR A 11 -8.90 55.75 -20.14
CA THR A 11 -9.05 54.76 -19.06
C THR A 11 -9.49 53.37 -19.53
N GLY A 12 -10.21 53.26 -20.64
CA GLY A 12 -10.73 51.98 -21.14
C GLY A 12 -9.73 51.20 -22.00
N ASN A 13 -9.93 49.89 -22.13
CA ASN A 13 -8.92 48.99 -22.70
C ASN A 13 -9.04 48.76 -24.22
N GLN A 14 -9.99 49.43 -24.88
CA GLN A 14 -10.19 49.30 -26.32
C GLN A 14 -9.05 49.99 -27.08
N THR A 15 -8.34 49.21 -27.90
CA THR A 15 -7.28 49.71 -28.79
C THR A 15 -7.73 49.72 -30.24
N VAL A 16 -7.03 50.52 -31.04
CA VAL A 16 -7.19 50.56 -32.50
C VAL A 16 -5.81 50.61 -33.15
N THR A 17 -5.68 49.97 -34.31
CA THR A 17 -4.46 50.01 -35.11
C THR A 17 -4.44 51.24 -36.03
N ALA A 18 -3.25 51.72 -36.37
CA ALA A 18 -3.10 52.84 -37.28
C ALA A 18 -3.57 52.47 -38.70
N GLN A 19 -3.38 51.23 -39.12
CA GLN A 19 -3.88 50.73 -40.41
C GLN A 19 -5.41 50.72 -40.46
N ALA A 20 -6.10 50.34 -39.38
CA ALA A 20 -7.57 50.44 -39.29
C ALA A 20 -8.06 51.89 -39.36
N VAL A 21 -7.41 52.82 -38.65
CA VAL A 21 -7.75 54.25 -38.73
C VAL A 21 -7.47 54.79 -40.14
N LEU A 22 -6.38 54.40 -40.79
CA LEU A 22 -6.08 54.79 -42.17
C LEU A 22 -7.16 54.30 -43.15
N LYS A 23 -7.59 53.03 -43.02
CA LYS A 23 -8.71 52.46 -43.79
C LYS A 23 -10.00 53.24 -43.56
N GLU A 24 -10.34 53.54 -42.29
CA GLU A 24 -11.52 54.34 -41.93
C GLU A 24 -11.47 55.74 -42.57
N ARG A 25 -10.34 56.43 -42.43
CA ARG A 25 -10.12 57.77 -43.01
C ARG A 25 -10.29 57.78 -44.52
N ASN A 26 -9.70 56.82 -45.22
CA ASN A 26 -9.78 56.73 -46.68
C ASN A 26 -11.21 56.39 -47.13
N ARG A 27 -11.92 55.53 -46.40
CA ARG A 27 -13.26 55.07 -46.77
C ARG A 27 -14.37 56.08 -46.49
N PHE A 28 -14.33 56.74 -45.34
CA PHE A 28 -15.46 57.55 -44.86
C PHE A 28 -15.17 59.05 -44.79
N TYR A 29 -13.90 59.45 -44.78
CA TYR A 29 -13.49 60.85 -44.57
C TYR A 29 -12.63 61.41 -45.71
N GLY A 30 -12.52 60.72 -46.86
CA GLY A 30 -11.70 61.17 -48.00
C GLY A 30 -10.23 61.40 -47.63
N GLY A 31 -9.71 60.73 -46.60
CA GLY A 31 -8.37 60.92 -46.06
C GLY A 31 -8.24 62.01 -44.98
N ALA A 32 -9.29 62.80 -44.71
CA ALA A 32 -9.32 63.74 -43.60
C ALA A 32 -9.23 63.01 -42.23
N PRO A 33 -8.85 63.71 -41.15
CA PRO A 33 -8.90 63.14 -39.80
C PRO A 33 -10.32 62.67 -39.42
N THR A 34 -10.42 61.58 -38.66
CA THR A 34 -11.72 61.04 -38.18
C THR A 34 -12.39 61.90 -37.11
N GLY A 35 -11.68 62.88 -36.55
CA GLY A 35 -12.12 63.67 -35.39
C GLY A 35 -12.08 62.91 -34.05
N LYS A 36 -11.76 61.61 -34.06
CA LYS A 36 -11.67 60.78 -32.85
C LYS A 36 -10.38 61.09 -32.07
N SER A 37 -10.47 60.95 -30.75
CA SER A 37 -9.32 61.03 -29.84
C SER A 37 -8.65 59.67 -29.71
N TYR A 38 -7.33 59.67 -29.68
CA TYR A 38 -6.49 58.49 -29.51
C TYR A 38 -5.44 58.76 -28.43
N TYR A 39 -5.05 57.71 -27.72
CA TYR A 39 -4.14 57.82 -26.58
C TYR A 39 -2.99 56.81 -26.69
N SER A 40 -1.83 57.16 -26.14
CA SER A 40 -0.64 56.30 -26.15
C SER A 40 -0.86 54.98 -25.41
N MET A 41 -0.05 53.98 -25.72
CA MET A 41 -0.09 52.64 -25.09
C MET A 41 0.43 52.61 -23.64
N HIS A 42 0.42 53.75 -22.93
CA HIS A 42 0.81 53.81 -21.52
C HIS A 42 -0.31 53.22 -20.63
N PRO A 43 0.00 52.91 -19.36
CA PRO A 43 -1.01 52.51 -18.39
C PRO A 43 -2.15 53.55 -18.27
N ALA A 44 -3.35 53.07 -17.92
CA ALA A 44 -4.49 53.95 -17.65
C ALA A 44 -4.14 54.94 -16.52
N GLY A 45 -4.35 56.24 -16.76
CA GLY A 45 -3.91 57.32 -15.88
C GLY A 45 -2.69 58.10 -16.41
N GLU A 46 -1.84 57.45 -17.21
CA GLU A 46 -0.60 58.03 -17.77
C GLU A 46 -0.63 58.19 -19.29
N ARG A 47 -1.78 57.87 -19.91
CA ARG A 47 -1.94 57.91 -21.36
C ARG A 47 -1.87 59.34 -21.88
N LYS A 48 -0.98 59.56 -22.85
CA LYS A 48 -0.76 60.84 -23.54
C LYS A 48 -1.59 60.90 -24.81
N ASP A 49 -2.00 62.10 -25.21
CA ASP A 49 -2.76 62.28 -26.45
C ASP A 49 -1.88 62.00 -27.67
N VAL A 50 -2.43 61.24 -28.63
CA VAL A 50 -1.76 60.96 -29.92
C VAL A 50 -2.66 61.30 -31.10
N VAL A 51 -2.03 61.59 -32.23
CA VAL A 51 -2.68 61.87 -33.52
C VAL A 51 -2.26 60.84 -34.55
N HIS A 52 -3.20 60.43 -35.39
CA HIS A 52 -2.94 59.53 -36.49
C HIS A 52 -2.28 60.27 -37.67
N VAL A 53 -1.10 59.81 -38.07
CA VAL A 53 -0.31 60.28 -39.22
C VAL A 53 -0.43 59.28 -40.37
N ARG A 54 -0.65 59.76 -41.60
CA ARG A 54 -0.95 58.94 -42.78
C ARG A 54 0.26 58.39 -43.55
N LYS A 55 1.48 58.45 -42.99
CA LYS A 55 2.68 57.99 -43.72
C LYS A 55 2.74 56.46 -43.74
N GLY A 56 2.97 55.87 -44.91
CA GLY A 56 3.05 54.41 -45.07
C GLY A 56 1.74 53.73 -44.69
N SER A 57 1.81 52.71 -43.83
CA SER A 57 0.64 52.03 -43.25
C SER A 57 -0.10 52.82 -42.15
N GLY A 58 0.34 54.05 -41.88
CA GLY A 58 -0.18 54.90 -40.82
C GLY A 58 0.52 54.66 -39.48
N TYR A 59 0.55 55.68 -38.64
CA TYR A 59 1.09 55.57 -37.27
C TYR A 59 0.54 56.63 -36.33
N PHE A 60 0.74 56.45 -35.02
CA PHE A 60 0.38 57.43 -34.00
C PHE A 60 1.59 58.25 -33.55
N ALA A 61 1.45 59.57 -33.55
CA ALA A 61 2.45 60.51 -33.05
C ALA A 61 1.88 61.27 -31.85
N TYR A 62 2.70 61.63 -30.86
CA TYR A 62 2.27 62.51 -29.77
C TYR A 62 1.85 63.89 -30.31
N LYS A 63 0.86 64.53 -29.69
CA LYS A 63 0.56 65.94 -29.96
C LYS A 63 1.76 66.80 -29.54
N ARG A 64 1.99 67.92 -30.24
CA ARG A 64 3.06 68.89 -29.88
C ARG A 64 2.84 69.36 -28.43
N GLY A 65 3.88 69.26 -27.59
CA GLY A 65 3.83 69.57 -26.16
C GLY A 65 3.84 68.34 -25.23
N ASP A 66 3.31 67.20 -25.69
CA ASP A 66 3.28 65.95 -24.90
C ASP A 66 4.52 65.05 -25.13
N ALA A 67 5.45 65.51 -25.97
CA ALA A 67 6.70 64.82 -26.30
C ALA A 67 7.77 64.91 -25.18
N GLY A 68 7.39 65.25 -23.94
CA GLY A 68 8.27 65.35 -22.80
C GLY A 68 9.01 64.04 -22.50
N HIS A 69 10.33 64.17 -22.33
CA HIS A 69 11.37 63.18 -21.97
C HIS A 69 10.87 61.75 -21.72
N GLY A 70 11.01 60.90 -22.74
CA GLY A 70 10.82 59.46 -22.63
C GLY A 70 11.40 58.81 -23.87
N GLY A 71 12.64 58.34 -23.74
CA GLY A 71 13.32 57.53 -24.74
C GLY A 71 12.53 56.27 -25.08
N ALA A 72 12.97 55.58 -26.12
CA ALA A 72 12.39 54.33 -26.60
C ALA A 72 12.10 53.32 -25.47
N ALA A 73 11.04 52.53 -25.67
CA ALA A 73 10.71 51.28 -24.97
C ALA A 73 10.13 51.39 -23.54
N GLU A 74 8.86 51.80 -23.44
CA GLU A 74 8.05 51.55 -22.24
C GLU A 74 6.61 51.15 -22.64
N GLY A 75 6.54 50.13 -23.51
CA GLY A 75 5.29 49.56 -23.98
C GLY A 75 5.35 48.04 -23.91
N GLU A 76 4.22 47.43 -23.59
CA GLU A 76 3.99 45.99 -23.67
C GLU A 76 4.38 45.45 -25.06
N SER A 77 5.05 44.30 -25.13
CA SER A 77 5.47 43.72 -26.42
C SER A 77 4.26 43.30 -27.27
N LEU A 78 4.37 43.39 -28.60
CA LEU A 78 3.28 42.99 -29.49
C LEU A 78 2.84 41.53 -29.25
N ASN A 79 3.79 40.62 -29.01
CA ASN A 79 3.49 39.23 -28.69
C ASN A 79 2.62 39.10 -27.43
N HIS A 80 2.94 39.87 -26.38
CA HIS A 80 2.18 39.88 -25.14
C HIS A 80 0.75 40.41 -25.34
N ILE A 81 0.59 41.51 -26.09
CA ILE A 81 -0.72 42.08 -26.44
C ILE A 81 -1.56 41.05 -27.20
N LEU A 82 -1.01 40.45 -28.26
CA LEU A 82 -1.73 39.49 -29.10
C LEU A 82 -2.10 38.22 -28.34
N PHE A 83 -1.24 37.74 -27.44
CA PHE A 83 -1.55 36.58 -26.61
C PHE A 83 -2.67 36.89 -25.61
N LYS A 84 -2.61 38.04 -24.94
CA LYS A 84 -3.67 38.53 -24.04
C LYS A 84 -5.04 38.63 -24.75
N GLU A 85 -5.06 39.22 -25.94
CA GLU A 85 -6.27 39.32 -26.77
C GLU A 85 -6.80 37.95 -27.19
N ALA A 86 -5.92 37.04 -27.62
CA ALA A 86 -6.30 35.68 -27.99
C ALA A 86 -6.90 34.93 -26.80
N LEU A 87 -6.25 35.00 -25.63
CA LEU A 87 -6.71 34.34 -24.41
C LEU A 87 -8.09 34.86 -23.96
N CYS A 88 -8.36 36.16 -24.11
CA CYS A 88 -9.68 36.73 -23.83
C CYS A 88 -10.78 36.25 -24.80
N SER A 89 -10.41 35.67 -25.95
CA SER A 89 -11.35 35.15 -26.94
C SER A 89 -11.57 33.63 -26.87
N VAL A 90 -10.82 32.93 -26.01
CA VAL A 90 -10.93 31.49 -25.78
C VAL A 90 -12.24 31.19 -25.06
N SER A 91 -12.98 30.19 -25.54
CA SER A 91 -14.25 29.74 -24.97
C SER A 91 -14.09 28.48 -24.11
N HIS A 92 -13.07 27.66 -24.37
CA HIS A 92 -12.75 26.48 -23.56
C HIS A 92 -11.28 26.12 -23.72
N THR A 93 -10.67 25.52 -22.70
CA THR A 93 -9.31 24.99 -22.80
C THR A 93 -9.07 23.98 -21.68
N LYS A 94 -7.83 23.48 -21.58
CA LYS A 94 -7.39 22.63 -20.47
C LYS A 94 -6.29 23.35 -19.71
N LEU A 95 -6.36 23.37 -18.39
CA LEU A 95 -5.31 23.94 -17.56
C LEU A 95 -4.26 22.87 -17.24
N VAL A 96 -2.99 23.18 -17.47
CA VAL A 96 -1.84 22.42 -16.97
C VAL A 96 -1.10 23.31 -15.98
N LEU A 97 -1.21 22.98 -14.69
CA LEU A 97 -0.76 23.85 -13.62
C LEU A 97 0.43 23.24 -12.89
N TYR A 98 1.46 24.04 -12.72
CA TYR A 98 2.66 23.71 -11.97
C TYR A 98 2.70 24.48 -10.66
N ARG A 99 3.30 23.92 -9.61
CA ARG A 99 3.61 24.62 -8.37
C ARG A 99 5.09 24.95 -8.32
N GLN A 100 5.43 26.14 -7.82
CA GLN A 100 6.82 26.46 -7.52
C GLN A 100 7.35 25.51 -6.43
N THR A 101 8.56 25.00 -6.64
CA THR A 101 9.33 24.22 -5.65
C THR A 101 10.77 24.74 -5.64
N PRO A 102 11.59 24.44 -4.61
CA PRO A 102 12.96 24.96 -4.51
C PRO A 102 13.90 24.63 -5.68
N GLY A 103 13.58 23.60 -6.48
CA GLY A 103 14.38 23.21 -7.65
C GLY A 103 13.75 23.66 -8.97
N ALA A 104 12.66 23.00 -9.36
CA ALA A 104 11.92 23.28 -10.59
C ALA A 104 10.42 23.24 -10.35
N PRO A 105 9.60 23.98 -11.13
CA PRO A 105 8.15 23.86 -11.01
C PRO A 105 7.70 22.40 -11.19
N ALA A 106 6.95 21.88 -10.24
CA ALA A 106 6.45 20.50 -10.25
C ALA A 106 4.99 20.48 -10.73
N LEU A 107 4.64 19.50 -11.57
CA LEU A 107 3.27 19.34 -12.06
C LEU A 107 2.31 19.13 -10.89
N TRP A 108 1.25 19.96 -10.82
CA TRP A 108 0.24 19.89 -9.78
C TRP A 108 -1.13 19.43 -10.30
N ARG A 109 -1.59 20.04 -11.39
CA ARG A 109 -2.85 19.64 -12.06
C ARG A 109 -2.58 19.40 -13.53
N ARG A 110 -3.08 18.27 -14.04
CA ARG A 110 -2.86 17.83 -15.42
C ARG A 110 -4.15 17.94 -16.21
N LYS A 111 -4.15 18.82 -17.23
CA LYS A 111 -5.22 18.95 -18.24
C LYS A 111 -6.63 19.07 -17.64
N VAL A 112 -6.82 19.95 -16.66
CA VAL A 112 -8.14 20.23 -16.07
C VAL A 112 -9.00 20.95 -17.11
N PRO A 113 -10.09 20.33 -17.61
CA PRO A 113 -10.93 20.96 -18.62
C PRO A 113 -11.70 22.14 -18.00
N ILE A 114 -11.69 23.28 -18.68
CA ILE A 114 -12.44 24.46 -18.27
C ILE A 114 -13.26 25.00 -19.46
N THR A 115 -14.45 25.49 -19.16
CA THR A 115 -15.24 26.33 -20.07
C THR A 115 -15.16 27.77 -19.59
N VAL A 116 -14.72 28.68 -20.44
CA VAL A 116 -14.59 30.11 -20.10
C VAL A 116 -15.98 30.75 -20.17
N GLN A 117 -16.43 31.30 -19.05
CA GLN A 117 -17.71 31.99 -18.92
C GLN A 117 -17.56 33.50 -19.16
N ALA A 118 -16.45 34.07 -18.69
CA ALA A 118 -16.08 35.45 -18.96
C ALA A 118 -14.55 35.60 -18.96
N ALA A 119 -14.05 36.50 -19.79
CA ALA A 119 -12.64 36.87 -19.82
C ALA A 119 -12.49 38.38 -19.96
N ARG A 120 -11.59 38.98 -19.19
CA ARG A 120 -11.36 40.44 -19.18
C ARG A 120 -9.87 40.72 -19.12
N ALA A 121 -9.41 41.65 -19.96
CA ALA A 121 -8.04 42.13 -19.93
C ALA A 121 -7.86 43.30 -18.96
N GLU A 122 -6.70 43.38 -18.32
CA GLU A 122 -6.29 44.49 -17.43
C GLU A 122 -7.22 44.66 -16.22
N GLU A 123 -7.69 43.55 -15.65
CA GLU A 123 -8.62 43.57 -14.52
C GLU A 123 -7.93 44.16 -13.29
N PRO A 124 -8.50 45.21 -12.66
CA PRO A 124 -7.90 45.84 -11.50
C PRO A 124 -8.00 44.90 -10.29
N VAL A 125 -6.88 44.69 -9.62
CA VAL A 125 -6.79 43.98 -8.35
C VAL A 125 -6.55 45.02 -7.25
N PRO A 126 -7.49 45.19 -6.30
CA PRO A 126 -7.33 46.12 -5.19
C PRO A 126 -6.06 45.81 -4.40
N ARG A 127 -5.32 46.85 -4.02
CA ARG A 127 -4.17 46.74 -3.13
C ARG A 127 -4.46 47.41 -1.80
N ARG A 128 -3.79 46.95 -0.75
CA ARG A 128 -3.85 47.58 0.57
C ARG A 128 -3.21 48.97 0.54
N ASP A 129 -2.03 49.07 -0.07
CA ASP A 129 -1.24 50.30 -0.13
C ASP A 129 -0.81 50.59 -1.58
N GLY A 130 -1.29 51.71 -2.13
CA GLY A 130 -0.95 52.19 -3.47
C GLY A 130 -2.02 51.92 -4.54
N PRO A 131 -1.76 52.31 -5.80
CA PRO A 131 -2.70 52.09 -6.91
C PRO A 131 -2.90 50.59 -7.16
N PRO A 132 -4.10 50.18 -7.63
CA PRO A 132 -4.41 48.77 -7.86
C PRO A 132 -3.42 48.13 -8.84
N TYR A 133 -3.12 46.84 -8.65
CA TYR A 133 -2.45 46.07 -9.68
C TYR A 133 -3.40 45.88 -10.86
N ARG A 134 -2.84 45.59 -12.03
CA ARG A 134 -3.60 45.11 -13.18
C ARG A 134 -3.11 43.71 -13.51
N ALA A 135 -4.02 42.76 -13.49
CA ALA A 135 -3.76 41.43 -13.99
C ALA A 135 -3.98 41.42 -15.50
N ASP A 136 -3.13 40.71 -16.24
CA ASP A 136 -3.22 40.70 -17.69
C ASP A 136 -4.55 40.14 -18.18
N VAL A 137 -4.99 39.02 -17.59
CA VAL A 137 -6.29 38.42 -17.88
C VAL A 137 -6.97 37.93 -16.60
N TYR A 138 -8.23 38.29 -16.42
CA TYR A 138 -9.14 37.66 -15.46
C TYR A 138 -10.06 36.70 -16.19
N LEU A 139 -10.21 35.48 -15.68
CA LEU A 139 -11.11 34.46 -16.20
C LEU A 139 -12.14 34.05 -15.14
N GLU A 140 -13.40 33.97 -15.57
CA GLU A 140 -14.44 33.18 -14.92
C GLU A 140 -14.63 31.89 -15.71
N PHE A 141 -14.70 30.75 -15.03
CA PHE A 141 -14.73 29.45 -15.69
C PHE A 141 -15.60 28.41 -14.98
N ALA A 142 -16.18 27.50 -15.75
CA ALA A 142 -16.83 26.30 -15.26
C ALA A 142 -15.91 25.08 -15.42
N THR A 143 -15.93 24.18 -14.44
CA THR A 143 -15.25 22.88 -14.46
C THR A 143 -15.92 21.93 -13.46
N ASP A 144 -15.83 20.63 -13.73
CA ASP A 144 -16.25 19.58 -12.80
C ASP A 144 -15.13 19.21 -11.80
N ASP A 145 -13.91 19.70 -12.03
CA ASP A 145 -12.77 19.50 -11.13
C ASP A 145 -12.94 20.28 -9.82
N ASP A 146 -12.32 19.79 -8.74
CA ASP A 146 -12.37 20.42 -7.42
C ASP A 146 -11.80 21.85 -7.42
N LEU A 147 -10.99 22.20 -8.42
CA LEU A 147 -10.47 23.54 -8.68
C LEU A 147 -11.58 24.58 -8.82
N GLY A 148 -12.72 24.22 -9.44
CA GLY A 148 -13.86 25.12 -9.60
C GLY A 148 -14.41 25.59 -8.25
N LEU A 149 -14.55 24.66 -7.31
CA LEU A 149 -14.96 24.97 -5.93
C LEU A 149 -13.85 25.69 -5.17
N LYS A 150 -12.60 25.22 -5.30
CA LYS A 150 -11.43 25.74 -4.60
C LYS A 150 -11.17 27.20 -4.91
N TRP A 151 -11.27 27.60 -6.17
CA TRP A 151 -10.98 28.95 -6.66
C TRP A 151 -12.24 29.77 -6.95
N GLN A 152 -13.40 29.30 -6.52
CA GLN A 152 -14.69 29.97 -6.75
C GLN A 152 -14.90 30.32 -8.22
N ARG A 153 -14.48 29.42 -9.13
CA ARG A 153 -14.63 29.55 -10.58
C ARG A 153 -13.93 30.79 -11.18
N ARG A 154 -12.89 31.30 -10.52
CA ARG A 154 -12.17 32.52 -10.95
C ARG A 154 -10.66 32.29 -10.94
N VAL A 155 -9.94 32.91 -11.86
CA VAL A 155 -8.48 32.92 -11.87
C VAL A 155 -7.94 34.18 -12.55
N TYR A 156 -6.91 34.77 -11.95
CA TYR A 156 -6.13 35.84 -12.55
C TYR A 156 -4.89 35.25 -13.21
N ILE A 157 -4.55 35.76 -14.39
CA ILE A 157 -3.45 35.30 -15.21
C ILE A 157 -2.50 36.46 -15.45
N GLU A 158 -1.22 36.21 -15.20
CA GLU A 158 -0.10 37.08 -15.50
C GLU A 158 0.69 36.46 -16.64
N ILE A 159 1.06 37.25 -17.64
CA ILE A 159 1.75 36.80 -18.84
C ILE A 159 3.22 37.20 -18.72
N ARG A 160 4.10 36.19 -18.66
CA ARG A 160 5.53 36.42 -18.61
C ARG A 160 6.11 36.48 -20.02
N HIS A 161 6.62 37.65 -20.39
CA HIS A 161 7.47 37.84 -21.57
C HIS A 161 8.95 38.00 -21.18
N ALA A 162 9.35 39.13 -20.59
CA ALA A 162 10.75 39.37 -20.23
C ALA A 162 11.05 39.17 -18.73
N HIS A 163 10.12 39.56 -17.87
CA HIS A 163 10.28 39.54 -16.42
C HIS A 163 9.17 38.75 -15.78
N ALA A 164 9.52 37.89 -14.83
CA ALA A 164 8.55 37.22 -13.97
C ALA A 164 7.90 38.22 -13.02
N VAL A 165 6.72 37.87 -12.51
CA VAL A 165 6.05 38.64 -11.46
C VAL A 165 6.95 38.73 -10.24
N ASP A 166 7.19 39.95 -9.73
CA ASP A 166 8.08 40.16 -8.60
C ASP A 166 7.53 39.54 -7.30
N ALA A 167 8.43 39.18 -6.39
CA ALA A 167 8.07 38.47 -5.15
C ALA A 167 7.09 39.26 -4.27
N ARG A 168 7.22 40.60 -4.23
CA ARG A 168 6.33 41.46 -3.44
C ARG A 168 4.91 41.42 -3.99
N LYS A 169 4.72 41.56 -5.30
CA LYS A 169 3.41 41.41 -5.95
C LYS A 169 2.84 40.02 -5.66
N GLN A 170 3.65 38.95 -5.74
CA GLN A 170 3.17 37.60 -5.41
C GLN A 170 2.65 37.48 -3.96
N ASP A 171 3.37 38.02 -2.97
CA ASP A 171 2.98 37.95 -1.56
C ASP A 171 1.71 38.77 -1.26
N GLU A 172 1.58 39.95 -1.88
CA GLU A 172 0.36 40.76 -1.78
C GLU A 172 -0.85 40.02 -2.40
N LEU A 173 -0.70 39.40 -3.57
CA LEU A 173 -1.77 38.61 -4.21
C LEU A 173 -2.17 37.37 -3.38
N ARG A 174 -1.20 36.71 -2.72
CA ARG A 174 -1.46 35.62 -1.77
C ARG A 174 -2.26 36.09 -0.57
N THR A 175 -1.90 37.26 -0.03
CA THR A 175 -2.59 37.87 1.13
C THR A 175 -4.04 38.21 0.80
N LEU A 176 -4.31 38.65 -0.42
CA LEU A 176 -5.67 38.93 -0.91
C LEU A 176 -6.51 37.67 -1.14
N GLY A 177 -5.91 36.47 -1.06
CA GLY A 177 -6.62 35.21 -1.24
C GLY A 177 -7.14 35.02 -2.66
N ILE A 178 -6.49 35.63 -3.66
CA ILE A 178 -6.89 35.51 -5.07
C ILE A 178 -6.06 34.44 -5.79
N PRO A 179 -6.67 33.58 -6.62
CA PRO A 179 -5.96 32.58 -7.40
C PRO A 179 -5.24 33.23 -8.58
N VAL A 180 -3.93 33.02 -8.68
CA VAL A 180 -3.08 33.65 -9.70
C VAL A 180 -2.18 32.62 -10.35
N VAL A 181 -2.14 32.64 -11.68
CA VAL A 181 -1.30 31.78 -12.52
C VAL A 181 -0.43 32.63 -13.44
N GLU A 182 0.87 32.35 -13.50
CA GLU A 182 1.79 32.94 -14.48
C GLU A 182 1.91 32.02 -15.70
N VAL A 183 1.69 32.57 -16.90
CA VAL A 183 1.83 31.88 -18.19
C VAL A 183 3.05 32.43 -18.91
N ASP A 184 4.01 31.56 -19.22
CA ASP A 184 5.19 31.93 -20.00
C ASP A 184 4.88 31.89 -21.51
N ILE A 185 5.11 33.00 -22.21
CA ILE A 185 4.86 33.11 -23.65
C ILE A 185 6.12 33.07 -24.51
N ASN A 186 7.28 32.77 -23.92
CA ASN A 186 8.55 32.60 -24.65
C ASN A 186 8.67 31.25 -25.37
N TYR A 187 7.64 30.42 -25.34
CA TYR A 187 7.61 29.19 -26.12
C TYR A 187 7.41 29.49 -27.61
N PRO A 188 8.16 28.83 -28.51
CA PRO A 188 8.05 29.07 -29.96
C PRO A 188 6.63 28.96 -30.53
N ALA A 189 5.79 28.11 -29.92
CA ALA A 189 4.38 27.98 -30.31
C ALA A 189 3.59 29.29 -30.12
N TYR A 190 3.88 30.07 -29.08
CA TYR A 190 3.18 31.30 -28.77
C TYR A 190 3.76 32.54 -29.46
N MET A 191 5.04 32.48 -29.87
CA MET A 191 5.75 33.62 -30.44
C MET A 191 5.10 34.14 -31.73
N TYR A 192 4.98 35.46 -31.81
CA TYR A 192 4.65 36.19 -33.03
C TYR A 192 5.91 36.32 -33.91
N PRO A 193 5.87 35.86 -35.17
CA PRO A 193 7.09 35.72 -35.98
C PRO A 193 7.50 36.99 -36.73
N PHE A 194 6.67 38.04 -36.74
CA PHE A 194 6.94 39.29 -37.47
C PHE A 194 7.35 40.39 -36.50
N SER A 195 8.24 41.28 -36.96
CA SER A 195 8.58 42.48 -36.21
C SER A 195 7.44 43.49 -36.17
N ASP A 196 7.43 44.37 -35.17
CA ASP A 196 6.44 45.44 -35.02
C ASP A 196 6.39 46.37 -36.25
N ASP A 197 7.51 46.58 -36.93
CA ASP A 197 7.57 47.45 -38.11
C ASP A 197 7.03 46.75 -39.39
N GLU A 198 7.02 45.42 -39.43
CA GLU A 198 6.56 44.61 -40.59
C GLU A 198 5.16 43.99 -40.40
N THR A 199 4.58 44.07 -39.20
CA THR A 199 3.22 43.57 -38.93
C THR A 199 2.13 44.32 -39.70
N THR A 200 1.02 43.62 -39.95
CA THR A 200 -0.25 44.15 -40.49
C THR A 200 -1.43 43.65 -39.66
N ASP A 201 -2.57 44.34 -39.73
CA ASP A 201 -3.81 43.93 -39.04
C ASP A 201 -4.19 42.47 -39.34
N GLU A 202 -4.04 42.07 -40.61
CA GLU A 202 -4.36 40.72 -41.08
C GLU A 202 -3.45 39.66 -40.46
N ARG A 203 -2.15 39.97 -40.29
CA ARG A 203 -1.17 39.07 -39.65
C ARG A 203 -1.42 38.96 -38.14
N GLU A 204 -1.73 40.08 -37.48
CA GLU A 204 -2.10 40.10 -36.07
C GLU A 204 -3.36 39.25 -35.81
N ASP A 205 -4.38 39.40 -36.68
CA ASP A 205 -5.63 38.63 -36.58
C ASP A 205 -5.43 37.14 -36.83
N ALA A 206 -4.65 36.78 -37.84
CA ALA A 206 -4.29 35.39 -38.10
C ALA A 206 -3.55 34.75 -36.91
N HIS A 207 -2.65 35.49 -36.25
CA HIS A 207 -1.95 35.01 -35.07
C HIS A 207 -2.88 34.81 -33.87
N ARG A 208 -3.78 35.76 -33.59
CA ARG A 208 -4.79 35.61 -32.52
C ARG A 208 -5.66 34.37 -32.75
N LYS A 209 -6.16 34.18 -33.98
CA LYS A 209 -6.95 33.00 -34.35
C LYS A 209 -6.16 31.70 -34.20
N ARG A 210 -4.88 31.70 -34.58
CA ARG A 210 -3.97 30.55 -34.39
C ARG A 210 -3.82 30.19 -32.91
N LEU A 211 -3.54 31.17 -32.07
CA LEU A 211 -3.40 30.97 -30.61
C LEU A 211 -4.70 30.45 -30.00
N LYS A 212 -5.84 31.06 -30.33
CA LYS A 212 -7.16 30.59 -29.89
C LYS A 212 -7.37 29.12 -30.29
N HIS A 213 -7.18 28.80 -31.57
CA HIS A 213 -7.38 27.44 -32.08
C HIS A 213 -6.45 26.44 -31.39
N MET A 214 -5.18 26.80 -31.16
CA MET A 214 -4.22 25.96 -30.44
C MET A 214 -4.66 25.68 -29.00
N LEU A 215 -5.16 26.70 -28.28
CA LEU A 215 -5.61 26.56 -26.89
C LEU A 215 -6.93 25.78 -26.78
N GLU A 216 -7.81 25.87 -27.77
CA GLU A 216 -9.11 25.18 -27.84
C GLU A 216 -9.01 23.76 -28.44
N HIS A 217 -7.91 23.43 -29.10
CA HIS A 217 -7.72 22.11 -29.72
C HIS A 217 -7.82 20.96 -28.70
N GLU A 218 -8.20 19.76 -29.14
CA GLU A 218 -8.35 18.58 -28.27
C GLU A 218 -7.07 18.27 -27.48
N ASN A 219 -5.90 18.47 -28.10
CA ASN A 219 -4.60 18.32 -27.46
C ASN A 219 -4.01 19.62 -26.89
N GLY A 220 -4.72 20.75 -27.05
CA GLY A 220 -4.35 22.06 -26.56
C GLY A 220 -4.50 22.19 -25.04
N PHE A 221 -3.72 23.09 -24.46
CA PHE A 221 -3.81 23.44 -23.05
C PHE A 221 -3.15 24.80 -22.79
N LEU A 222 -3.63 25.49 -21.77
CA LEU A 222 -2.96 26.64 -21.18
C LEU A 222 -2.08 26.15 -20.03
N GLN A 223 -0.77 26.30 -20.22
CA GLN A 223 0.23 25.94 -19.21
C GLN A 223 0.60 27.16 -18.37
N GLY A 224 0.62 26.99 -17.04
CA GLY A 224 1.10 28.04 -16.16
C GLY A 224 1.59 27.56 -14.80
N VAL A 225 2.34 28.43 -14.13
CA VAL A 225 2.84 28.23 -12.76
C VAL A 225 1.94 28.98 -11.80
N VAL A 226 1.43 28.29 -10.78
CA VAL A 226 0.56 28.90 -9.78
C VAL A 226 1.39 29.77 -8.84
N LEU A 227 1.12 31.08 -8.85
CA LEU A 227 1.75 32.07 -7.97
C LEU A 227 1.01 32.19 -6.63
N SER A 228 -0.32 32.09 -6.67
CA SER A 228 -1.19 32.12 -5.49
C SER A 228 -2.27 31.05 -5.63
N ASN A 229 -2.40 30.21 -4.59
CA ASN A 229 -3.29 29.04 -4.57
C ASN A 229 -4.22 29.03 -3.34
N PRO A 230 -5.13 30.00 -3.23
CA PRO A 230 -6.07 30.06 -2.12
C PRO A 230 -7.03 28.86 -2.13
N SER A 231 -7.72 28.67 -1.03
CA SER A 231 -8.85 27.74 -0.92
C SER A 231 -10.06 28.53 -0.47
N SER A 232 -11.17 28.41 -1.17
CA SER A 232 -12.45 28.94 -0.70
C SER A 232 -12.87 28.28 0.62
N ASN A 233 -13.64 29.01 1.42
CA ASN A 233 -14.21 28.46 2.66
C ASN A 233 -15.08 27.23 2.38
N GLU A 234 -15.86 27.25 1.30
CA GLU A 234 -16.71 26.13 0.89
C GLU A 234 -15.88 24.88 0.56
N TYR A 235 -14.76 25.04 -0.16
CA TYR A 235 -13.82 23.96 -0.42
C TYR A 235 -13.20 23.40 0.87
N LEU A 236 -12.77 24.28 1.78
CA LEU A 236 -12.19 23.87 3.05
C LEU A 236 -13.21 23.13 3.93
N GLN A 237 -14.47 23.59 3.98
CA GLN A 237 -15.54 22.92 4.71
C GLN A 237 -15.82 21.53 4.14
N LYS A 238 -15.87 21.39 2.81
CA LYS A 238 -16.01 20.09 2.14
C LYS A 238 -14.86 19.15 2.53
N LEU A 239 -13.62 19.63 2.44
CA LEU A 239 -12.42 18.86 2.78
C LEU A 239 -12.42 18.42 4.25
N VAL A 240 -12.75 19.32 5.18
CA VAL A 240 -12.88 18.99 6.61
C VAL A 240 -13.97 17.94 6.83
N GLY A 241 -15.11 18.05 6.16
CA GLY A 241 -16.19 17.07 6.23
C GLY A 241 -15.76 15.68 5.73
N GLU A 242 -15.01 15.61 4.63
CA GLU A 242 -14.44 14.37 4.10
C GLU A 242 -13.41 13.75 5.04
N GLN A 243 -12.54 14.57 5.62
CA GLN A 243 -11.53 14.13 6.59
C GLN A 243 -12.18 13.60 7.87
N ARG A 244 -13.21 14.26 8.39
CA ARG A 244 -13.97 13.79 9.57
C ARG A 244 -14.60 12.43 9.32
N ARG A 245 -15.31 12.25 8.20
CA ARG A 245 -15.88 10.93 7.84
C ARG A 245 -14.82 9.84 7.75
N LYS A 246 -13.63 10.17 7.22
CA LYS A 246 -12.52 9.21 7.16
C LYS A 246 -12.03 8.85 8.57
N LEU A 247 -11.84 9.84 9.44
CA LEU A 247 -11.45 9.59 10.83
C LEU A 247 -12.49 8.74 11.56
N ASP A 248 -13.79 9.02 11.41
CA ASP A 248 -14.86 8.25 12.01
C ASP A 248 -14.83 6.79 11.52
N SER A 249 -14.62 6.57 10.21
CA SER A 249 -14.49 5.22 9.65
C SER A 249 -13.26 4.46 10.16
N GLN A 250 -12.13 5.16 10.33
CA GLN A 250 -10.90 4.57 10.85
C GLN A 250 -11.03 4.25 12.34
N GLN A 251 -11.71 5.10 13.10
CA GLN A 251 -11.98 4.86 14.52
C GLN A 251 -12.89 3.64 14.70
N ALA A 252 -13.96 3.52 13.92
CA ALA A 252 -14.85 2.35 13.97
C ALA A 252 -14.11 1.04 13.66
N GLU A 253 -13.17 1.06 12.71
CA GLU A 253 -12.36 -0.12 12.40
C GLU A 253 -11.37 -0.44 13.52
N LEU A 254 -10.76 0.56 14.16
CA LEU A 254 -9.91 0.36 15.33
C LEU A 254 -10.69 -0.27 16.49
N ASP A 255 -11.90 0.22 16.77
CA ASP A 255 -12.75 -0.32 17.84
C ASP A 255 -13.12 -1.78 17.55
N ARG A 256 -13.43 -2.10 16.29
CA ARG A 256 -13.70 -3.48 15.85
C ARG A 256 -12.49 -4.39 16.03
N LEU A 257 -11.30 -3.94 15.64
CA LEU A 257 -10.07 -4.70 15.81
C LEU A 257 -9.74 -4.90 17.29
N ALA A 258 -9.91 -3.88 18.13
CA ALA A 258 -9.71 -3.96 19.57
C ALA A 258 -10.64 -4.98 20.22
N ALA A 259 -11.94 -4.97 19.85
CA ALA A 259 -12.88 -5.99 20.32
C ALA A 259 -12.48 -7.41 19.86
N GLY A 260 -12.01 -7.55 18.62
CA GLY A 260 -11.52 -8.83 18.09
C GLY A 260 -10.21 -9.32 18.73
N ILE A 261 -9.37 -8.44 19.27
CA ILE A 261 -8.20 -8.81 20.08
C ILE A 261 -8.67 -9.28 21.46
N ALA A 262 -9.52 -8.51 22.13
CA ALA A 262 -10.04 -8.87 23.45
C ALA A 262 -10.75 -10.24 23.44
N GLU A 263 -11.53 -10.53 22.40
CA GLU A 263 -12.16 -11.84 22.22
C GLU A 263 -11.13 -12.97 22.06
N ARG A 264 -10.09 -12.76 21.25
CA ARG A 264 -9.02 -13.75 21.05
C ARG A 264 -8.24 -13.99 22.33
N ASP A 265 -7.94 -12.94 23.09
CA ASP A 265 -7.27 -13.03 24.38
C ASP A 265 -8.11 -13.83 25.38
N GLY A 266 -9.43 -13.60 25.41
CA GLY A 266 -10.36 -14.40 26.21
C GLY A 266 -10.37 -15.88 25.82
N ARG A 267 -10.37 -16.19 24.51
CA ARG A 267 -10.27 -17.57 24.02
C ARG A 267 -8.93 -18.22 24.37
N LEU A 268 -7.83 -17.48 24.28
CA LEU A 268 -6.49 -17.95 24.65
C LEU A 268 -6.41 -18.27 26.14
N ALA A 269 -6.96 -17.41 27.00
CA ALA A 269 -7.02 -17.66 28.43
C ALA A 269 -7.84 -18.92 28.76
N ALA A 270 -9.02 -19.08 28.14
CA ALA A 270 -9.84 -20.28 28.32
C ALA A 270 -9.14 -21.56 27.82
N ALA A 271 -8.42 -21.49 26.69
CA ALA A 271 -7.64 -22.61 26.17
C ALA A 271 -6.47 -22.97 27.09
N ALA A 272 -5.80 -21.98 27.69
CA ALA A 272 -4.73 -22.20 28.66
C ALA A 272 -5.24 -22.92 29.92
N GLU A 273 -6.40 -22.51 30.45
CA GLU A 273 -7.05 -23.15 31.59
C GLU A 273 -7.48 -24.60 31.26
N ALA A 274 -8.11 -24.82 30.11
CA ALA A 274 -8.51 -26.16 29.67
C ALA A 274 -7.30 -27.10 29.51
N LYS A 275 -6.17 -26.57 29.02
CA LYS A 275 -4.92 -27.31 28.93
C LYS A 275 -4.39 -27.68 30.32
N LEU A 276 -4.37 -26.74 31.26
CA LEU A 276 -3.93 -27.00 32.64
C LEU A 276 -4.75 -28.13 33.28
N GLN A 277 -6.08 -28.09 33.12
CA GLN A 277 -6.98 -29.14 33.61
C GLN A 277 -6.74 -30.49 32.91
N SER A 278 -6.45 -30.49 31.61
CA SER A 278 -6.08 -31.71 30.88
C SER A 278 -4.76 -32.29 31.40
N ASP A 279 -3.75 -31.44 31.62
CA ASP A 279 -2.44 -31.85 32.13
C ASP A 279 -2.55 -32.41 33.56
N GLN A 280 -3.44 -31.87 34.39
CA GLN A 280 -3.74 -32.41 35.71
C GLN A 280 -4.39 -33.80 35.61
N ARG A 281 -5.44 -33.95 34.77
CA ARG A 281 -6.10 -35.24 34.54
C ARG A 281 -5.12 -36.31 34.02
N CYS A 282 -4.21 -35.94 33.13
CA CYS A 282 -3.15 -36.84 32.65
C CYS A 282 -2.20 -37.28 33.77
N ARG A 283 -1.82 -36.36 34.69
CA ARG A 283 -0.99 -36.70 35.86
C ARG A 283 -1.71 -37.64 36.81
N ASP A 284 -2.97 -37.34 37.13
CA ASP A 284 -3.78 -38.18 38.02
C ASP A 284 -4.01 -39.58 37.44
N ALA A 285 -4.29 -39.66 36.13
CA ALA A 285 -4.45 -40.92 35.42
C ALA A 285 -3.14 -41.74 35.43
N ARG A 286 -1.98 -41.11 35.21
CA ARG A 286 -0.68 -41.80 35.31
C ARG A 286 -0.45 -42.36 36.71
N ALA A 287 -0.69 -41.56 37.76
CA ALA A 287 -0.54 -42.01 39.14
C ALA A 287 -1.51 -43.14 39.51
N ALA A 288 -2.73 -43.15 38.94
CA ALA A 288 -3.66 -44.26 39.11
C ALA A 288 -3.18 -45.54 38.40
N LEU A 289 -2.62 -45.39 37.20
CA LEU A 289 -2.10 -46.50 36.40
C LEU A 289 -0.87 -47.14 37.06
N GLU A 290 0.00 -46.34 37.68
CA GLU A 290 1.11 -46.82 38.51
C GLU A 290 0.60 -47.65 39.70
N ARG A 291 -0.40 -47.15 40.44
CA ARG A 291 -1.03 -47.90 41.54
C ARG A 291 -1.65 -49.23 41.08
N VAL A 292 -2.35 -49.23 39.95
CA VAL A 292 -2.93 -50.46 39.38
C VAL A 292 -1.83 -51.44 38.96
N SER A 293 -0.73 -50.93 38.39
CA SER A 293 0.43 -51.74 38.02
C SER A 293 1.08 -52.40 39.25
N GLU A 294 1.23 -51.65 40.35
CA GLU A 294 1.74 -52.18 41.62
C GLU A 294 0.81 -53.26 42.20
N GLN A 295 -0.50 -53.00 42.22
CA GLN A 295 -1.51 -53.99 42.65
C GLN A 295 -1.48 -55.25 41.78
N LEU A 296 -1.36 -55.11 40.47
CA LEU A 296 -1.28 -56.24 39.54
C LEU A 296 -0.01 -57.06 39.78
N SER A 297 1.12 -56.41 40.06
CA SER A 297 2.37 -57.08 40.44
C SER A 297 2.19 -57.87 41.74
N ALA A 298 1.57 -57.27 42.76
CA ALA A 298 1.30 -57.94 44.04
C ALA A 298 0.40 -59.18 43.86
N VAL A 299 -0.69 -59.05 43.09
CA VAL A 299 -1.59 -60.18 42.77
C VAL A 299 -0.86 -61.27 41.97
N SER A 300 0.00 -60.89 41.02
CA SER A 300 0.83 -61.82 40.26
C SER A 300 1.79 -62.60 41.17
N ASP A 301 2.42 -61.93 42.14
CA ASP A 301 3.29 -62.54 43.13
C ASP A 301 2.53 -63.50 44.06
N GLU A 302 1.34 -63.10 44.53
CA GLU A 302 0.46 -63.96 45.32
C GLU A 302 0.03 -65.21 44.54
N ARG A 303 -0.40 -65.05 43.28
CA ARG A 303 -0.73 -66.17 42.39
C ARG A 303 0.45 -67.11 42.23
N THR A 304 1.66 -66.57 42.06
CA THR A 304 2.89 -67.37 41.94
C THR A 304 3.18 -68.15 43.22
N ARG A 305 3.02 -67.52 44.40
CA ARG A 305 3.14 -68.22 45.70
C ARG A 305 2.08 -69.29 45.88
N ALA A 306 0.84 -69.03 45.50
CA ALA A 306 -0.26 -69.99 45.56
C ALA A 306 -0.01 -71.21 44.65
N LEU A 307 0.47 -70.98 43.42
CA LEU A 307 0.86 -72.05 42.49
C LEU A 307 1.98 -72.93 43.07
N ARG A 308 3.02 -72.33 43.66
CA ARG A 308 4.09 -73.08 44.35
C ARG A 308 3.55 -73.92 45.50
N LYS A 309 2.63 -73.37 46.32
CA LYS A 309 1.96 -74.13 47.39
C LYS A 309 1.15 -75.30 46.84
N GLN A 310 0.39 -75.09 45.76
CA GLN A 310 -0.41 -76.13 45.13
C GLN A 310 0.48 -77.26 44.58
N GLN A 311 1.62 -76.93 43.97
CA GLN A 311 2.62 -77.91 43.53
C GLN A 311 3.21 -78.70 44.70
N ALA A 312 3.61 -78.02 45.78
CA ALA A 312 4.15 -78.69 46.97
C ALA A 312 3.12 -79.64 47.62
N LEU A 313 1.85 -79.23 47.71
CA LEU A 313 0.76 -80.08 48.20
C LEU A 313 0.50 -81.27 47.26
N ALA A 314 0.56 -81.06 45.94
CA ALA A 314 0.43 -82.14 44.96
C ALA A 314 1.56 -83.16 45.08
N GLU A 315 2.81 -82.71 45.31
CA GLU A 315 3.94 -83.58 45.59
C GLU A 315 3.76 -84.35 46.90
N GLN A 316 3.29 -83.70 47.97
CA GLN A 316 3.00 -84.37 49.24
C GLN A 316 1.93 -85.45 49.06
N LEU A 317 0.83 -85.15 48.35
CA LEU A 317 -0.20 -86.13 48.02
C LEU A 317 0.35 -87.28 47.16
N ALA A 318 1.25 -87.00 46.22
CA ALA A 318 1.92 -88.02 45.42
C ALA A 318 2.80 -88.94 46.31
N ARG A 319 3.55 -88.36 47.26
CA ARG A 319 4.34 -89.13 48.25
C ARG A 319 3.46 -89.98 49.15
N VAL A 320 2.35 -89.44 49.66
CA VAL A 320 1.38 -90.20 50.47
C VAL A 320 0.77 -91.33 49.66
N ARG A 321 0.36 -91.09 48.41
CA ARG A 321 -0.15 -92.14 47.51
C ARG A 321 0.90 -93.20 47.19
N ALA A 322 2.16 -92.83 47.03
CA ALA A 322 3.27 -93.77 46.83
C ALA A 322 3.53 -94.60 48.08
N GLY A 323 3.60 -93.97 49.26
CA GLY A 323 3.72 -94.67 50.55
C GLY A 323 2.57 -95.63 50.80
N ARG A 324 1.33 -95.24 50.44
CA ARG A 324 0.16 -96.10 50.52
C ARG A 324 0.26 -97.31 49.57
N ARG A 325 0.76 -97.12 48.34
CA ARG A 325 1.04 -98.22 47.40
C ARG A 325 2.12 -99.18 47.91
N VAL A 326 3.19 -98.66 48.52
CA VAL A 326 4.25 -99.49 49.14
C VAL A 326 3.71 -100.27 50.33
N ALA A 327 2.88 -99.65 51.18
CA ALA A 327 2.24 -100.34 52.31
C ALA A 327 1.31 -101.46 51.84
N TYR A 328 0.45 -101.19 50.84
CA TYR A 328 -0.40 -102.23 50.24
C TYR A 328 0.43 -103.35 49.57
N GLY A 329 1.50 -102.99 48.85
CA GLY A 329 2.42 -103.96 48.25
C GLY A 329 3.18 -104.80 49.28
N GLY A 330 3.60 -104.20 50.40
CA GLY A 330 4.26 -104.87 51.52
C GLY A 330 3.32 -105.82 52.26
N CYS A 331 2.07 -105.42 52.51
CA CYS A 331 1.05 -106.32 53.06
C CYS A 331 0.75 -107.49 52.11
N ALA A 332 0.64 -107.25 50.81
CA ALA A 332 0.44 -108.32 49.83
C ALA A 332 1.63 -109.30 49.78
N ALA A 333 2.87 -108.78 49.85
CA ALA A 333 4.08 -109.59 49.91
C ALA A 333 4.17 -110.41 51.21
N LEU A 334 3.77 -109.86 52.36
CA LEU A 334 3.71 -110.59 53.63
C LEU A 334 2.65 -111.71 53.62
N VAL A 335 1.49 -111.48 53.00
CA VAL A 335 0.47 -112.52 52.79
C VAL A 335 1.00 -113.62 51.87
N ALA A 336 1.70 -113.25 50.79
CA ALA A 336 2.34 -114.23 49.91
C ALA A 336 3.47 -115.01 50.61
N LEU A 337 4.28 -114.35 51.44
CA LEU A 337 5.36 -115.00 52.21
C LEU A 337 4.80 -115.95 53.27
N ALA A 338 3.71 -115.58 53.95
CA ALA A 338 3.01 -116.46 54.89
C ALA A 338 2.41 -117.69 54.19
N ALA A 339 1.90 -117.53 52.96
CA ALA A 339 1.43 -118.65 52.15
C ALA A 339 2.59 -119.59 51.74
N VAL A 340 3.75 -119.05 51.36
CA VAL A 340 4.94 -119.83 50.99
C VAL A 340 5.56 -120.55 52.20
N LEU A 341 5.70 -119.87 53.35
CA LEU A 341 6.22 -120.46 54.58
C LEU A 341 5.24 -121.49 55.17
N GLY A 342 3.94 -121.26 55.07
CA GLY A 342 2.92 -122.25 55.43
C GLY A 342 3.00 -123.50 54.55
N TYR A 343 3.27 -123.36 53.26
CA TYR A 343 3.48 -124.47 52.34
C TYR A 343 4.78 -125.25 52.64
N ALA A 344 5.87 -124.55 52.97
CA ALA A 344 7.16 -125.15 53.27
C ALA A 344 7.19 -125.95 54.59
N HIS A 345 6.29 -125.67 55.53
CA HIS A 345 6.26 -126.34 56.83
C HIS A 345 5.50 -127.69 56.83
N TRP A 346 4.78 -128.01 55.74
CA TRP A 346 3.90 -129.18 55.67
C TRP A 346 4.54 -130.45 55.07
N GLN A 347 5.76 -130.39 54.53
CA GLN A 347 6.41 -131.56 53.92
C GLN A 347 7.88 -131.72 54.31
N ARG A 348 8.14 -132.51 55.36
CA ARG A 348 9.42 -133.22 55.65
C ARG A 348 9.11 -134.48 56.48
N PRO A 349 9.78 -135.64 56.29
CA PRO A 349 11.19 -135.86 56.71
C PRO A 349 11.94 -136.95 55.85
N PRO A 350 13.04 -137.62 56.31
CA PRO A 350 14.40 -137.17 56.63
C PRO A 350 15.53 -137.85 55.80
N ALA A 351 16.79 -137.41 56.00
CA ALA A 351 18.09 -138.12 55.83
C ALA A 351 19.08 -137.75 54.68
N LEU A 352 20.31 -137.45 55.14
CA LEU A 352 21.67 -137.81 54.67
C LEU A 352 22.29 -137.34 53.31
N SER A 353 23.47 -136.70 53.48
CA SER A 353 24.74 -136.87 52.75
C SER A 353 25.13 -136.02 51.52
N ALA A 354 26.34 -135.44 51.66
CA ALA A 354 27.43 -135.23 50.68
C ALA A 354 27.46 -134.09 49.63
N ALA A 355 28.62 -133.40 49.68
CA ALA A 355 29.48 -132.90 48.58
C ALA A 355 29.25 -131.53 47.87
N ARG A 356 30.36 -130.76 47.84
CA ARG A 356 30.80 -129.54 47.09
C ARG A 356 30.51 -129.55 45.56
N PRO A 357 30.77 -128.48 44.73
CA PRO A 357 31.55 -127.22 44.90
C PRO A 357 30.94 -125.90 44.29
N ALA A 358 31.72 -124.79 44.29
CA ALA A 358 31.48 -123.43 43.74
C ALA A 358 31.53 -123.34 42.18
N PRO A 359 31.12 -122.23 41.48
CA PRO A 359 31.88 -120.96 41.32
C PRO A 359 31.00 -119.66 41.28
N LEU A 360 31.47 -118.46 41.68
CA LEU A 360 32.19 -117.37 40.96
C LEU A 360 31.50 -116.69 39.75
N ALA A 361 31.74 -115.36 39.67
CA ALA A 361 31.59 -114.41 38.55
C ALA A 361 30.20 -113.75 38.34
N GLN A 362 30.03 -112.48 37.98
CA GLN A 362 30.92 -111.35 37.67
C GLN A 362 30.04 -110.07 37.59
N ALA A 363 30.62 -108.90 37.88
CA ALA A 363 30.14 -107.57 37.45
C ALA A 363 30.42 -107.36 35.94
N PRO A 364 30.41 -106.15 35.33
CA PRO A 364 29.61 -104.92 35.44
C PRO A 364 29.16 -104.42 34.02
N ALA A 365 28.70 -103.15 33.98
CA ALA A 365 29.06 -102.15 32.97
C ALA A 365 28.19 -101.95 31.69
N ALA A 366 27.66 -100.72 31.63
CA ALA A 366 27.98 -99.68 30.64
C ALA A 366 26.98 -99.32 29.54
N ALA A 367 27.11 -98.02 29.20
CA ALA A 367 26.79 -97.31 27.97
C ALA A 367 25.35 -96.81 27.80
N ALA A 368 25.09 -95.62 27.27
CA ALA A 368 25.92 -94.48 26.87
C ALA A 368 24.98 -93.35 26.39
N GLY A 369 25.55 -92.14 26.28
CA GLY A 369 25.06 -91.07 25.39
C GLY A 369 24.20 -90.04 26.12
N GLY A 370 24.47 -88.74 26.02
CA GLY A 370 25.44 -88.00 25.24
C GLY A 370 25.00 -86.53 25.25
N ALA A 371 25.96 -85.62 25.45
CA ALA A 371 26.19 -84.37 24.71
C ALA A 371 25.02 -83.35 24.51
N GLN A 372 25.18 -82.02 24.55
CA GLN A 372 26.34 -81.13 24.60
C GLN A 372 25.81 -79.69 24.87
N ARG A 373 26.58 -78.94 25.66
CA ARG A 373 26.98 -77.51 25.54
C ARG A 373 26.12 -76.52 24.71
N ALA A 374 25.69 -75.39 25.30
CA ALA A 374 26.43 -74.09 25.44
C ALA A 374 26.46 -73.32 24.10
N THR A 375 26.29 -72.00 23.94
CA THR A 375 26.45 -70.77 24.74
C THR A 375 26.07 -69.62 23.81
N GLY A 376 25.87 -68.39 24.31
CA GLY A 376 26.25 -67.21 23.52
C GLY A 376 25.34 -66.00 23.63
N ARG A 377 25.97 -64.83 23.81
CA ARG A 377 25.43 -63.56 24.28
C ARG A 377 25.67 -62.48 23.21
N ALA A 378 24.85 -61.43 23.26
CA ALA A 378 25.11 -60.02 22.91
C ALA A 378 25.07 -59.52 21.44
N ALA A 379 24.15 -58.57 21.25
CA ALA A 379 24.30 -57.20 20.72
C ALA A 379 24.77 -56.92 19.27
N ALA A 380 23.98 -56.14 18.52
CA ALA A 380 24.30 -54.78 18.04
C ALA A 380 23.27 -54.27 17.00
N SER A 381 22.97 -52.97 17.03
CA SER A 381 22.25 -52.19 16.00
C SER A 381 22.98 -52.15 14.65
N PRO A 382 22.31 -51.69 13.57
CA PRO A 382 22.71 -50.38 13.02
C PRO A 382 21.59 -49.50 12.38
N LYS A 383 22.06 -48.30 12.01
CA LYS A 383 21.49 -47.03 11.51
C LYS A 383 20.81 -47.05 10.12
N HIS A 384 19.91 -46.08 9.88
CA HIS A 384 19.80 -45.14 8.72
C HIS A 384 18.43 -44.39 8.82
N ARG A 385 18.13 -43.16 8.35
CA ARG A 385 18.64 -42.29 7.28
C ARG A 385 18.07 -40.83 7.43
N SER A 386 18.90 -39.83 7.12
CA SER A 386 18.69 -38.55 6.39
C SER A 386 17.38 -37.70 6.42
N ARG A 387 17.54 -36.44 6.89
CA ARG A 387 17.11 -35.06 6.45
C ARG A 387 16.61 -34.84 4.98
N PRO A 388 16.11 -33.64 4.52
CA PRO A 388 16.00 -32.29 5.16
C PRO A 388 14.74 -31.38 4.84
N ARG A 389 14.69 -30.22 5.57
CA ARG A 389 14.28 -28.81 5.25
C ARG A 389 12.93 -28.45 4.59
N ALA A 390 12.26 -27.45 5.18
CA ALA A 390 11.87 -26.19 4.51
C ALA A 390 11.71 -25.03 5.53
N ASN A 391 12.23 -23.86 5.14
CA ASN A 391 12.04 -22.54 5.75
C ASN A 391 10.75 -21.90 5.22
N GLY A 392 10.19 -20.93 5.95
CA GLY A 392 9.34 -19.87 5.36
C GLY A 392 8.38 -19.22 6.36
N GLY A 393 8.69 -18.00 6.78
CA GLY A 393 7.89 -17.15 7.66
C GLY A 393 8.71 -16.01 8.21
#